data_AF-A0A8W8HN16-F1
#
_entry.id   AF-A0A8W8HN16-F1
#
_cell.length_a   1.000
_cell.length_b   1.000
_cell.length_c   1.000
_cell.angle_alpha   90.00
_cell.angle_beta   90.00
_cell.angle_gamma   90.00
#
_symmetry.space_group_name_H-M   'P 1'
#
loop_
_entity.id
_entity.type
_entity.pdbx_description
1 polymer ?
#
loop_
_entity_poly.entity_id
_entity_poly.type
_entity_poly.pdbx_seq_one_letter_code
_entity_poly.pdbx_strand_id
1 'polypeptide(L)' 'AICMELLTRQGWSSAYGMESVILQISATLVKGKARIQFSASKNQYSLARAQQSFKSLVHIHEKNGWFTPPKEDG' A
#
# COMPACT_ATOMS: atom_id res chain seq x y z
N ALA A 1 -4.43 5.00 4.12
CA ALA A 1 -4.32 4.17 2.88
C ALA A 1 -3.02 3.39 2.94
N ILE A 2 -2.89 2.34 2.14
CA ILE A 2 -1.64 1.58 1.96
C ILE A 2 -1.09 1.93 0.57
N CYS A 3 0.19 2.26 0.48
CA CYS A 3 0.88 2.61 -0.77
C CYS A 3 1.50 1.38 -1.41
N MET A 4 0.70 0.62 -2.15
CA MET A 4 1.14 -0.60 -2.84
C MET A 4 0.53 -0.64 -4.24
N GLU A 5 1.37 -0.86 -5.26
CA GLU A 5 0.95 -0.91 -6.67
C GLU A 5 -0.17 -1.92 -6.91
N LEU A 6 -0.07 -3.11 -6.29
CA LEU A 6 -1.07 -4.17 -6.43
C LEU A 6 -2.48 -3.79 -5.93
N LEU A 7 -2.61 -2.72 -5.13
CA LEU A 7 -3.89 -2.21 -4.63
C LEU A 7 -4.45 -1.08 -5.52
N THR A 8 -3.82 -0.80 -6.66
CA THR A 8 -4.29 0.18 -7.65
C THR A 8 -4.93 -0.50 -8.85
N ARG A 9 -5.65 0.26 -9.68
CA ARG A 9 -6.27 -0.29 -10.89
C ARG A 9 -5.25 -0.86 -11.88
N GLN A 10 -4.06 -0.28 -11.91
CA GLN A 10 -2.99 -0.64 -12.83
C GLN A 10 -2.23 -1.88 -12.37
N GLY A 11 -2.05 -2.05 -11.06
CA GLY A 11 -1.34 -3.21 -10.49
C GLY A 11 -2.23 -4.37 -10.07
N TRP A 12 -3.53 -4.17 -9.90
CA TRP A 12 -4.47 -5.22 -9.49
C TRP A 12 -4.78 -6.20 -10.63
N SER A 13 -4.86 -7.49 -10.29
CA SER A 13 -5.35 -8.55 -11.17
C SER A 13 -6.37 -9.42 -10.43
N SER A 14 -7.47 -9.80 -11.09
CA SER A 14 -8.47 -10.72 -10.53
C SER A 14 -7.92 -12.14 -10.28
N ALA A 15 -6.74 -12.46 -10.81
CA ALA A 15 -6.04 -13.70 -10.53
C ALA A 15 -5.41 -13.73 -9.13
N TYR A 16 -5.29 -12.59 -8.44
CA TYR A 16 -4.70 -12.56 -7.10
C TYR A 16 -5.68 -13.11 -6.07
N GLY A 17 -5.34 -14.27 -5.51
CA GLY A 17 -6.02 -14.82 -4.36
C GLY A 17 -5.89 -13.90 -3.14
N MET A 18 -6.98 -13.75 -2.37
CA MET A 18 -6.99 -12.88 -1.19
C MET A 18 -5.93 -13.27 -0.15
N GLU A 19 -5.62 -14.55 -0.01
CA GLU A 19 -4.54 -15.03 0.85
C GLU A 19 -3.18 -14.45 0.45
N SER A 20 -2.87 -14.45 -0.85
CA SER A 20 -1.64 -13.87 -1.40
C SER A 20 -1.59 -12.36 -1.16
N VAL A 21 -2.70 -11.66 -1.36
CA VAL A 21 -2.81 -10.20 -1.11
C VAL A 21 -2.53 -9.88 0.36
N ILE A 22 -3.14 -10.62 1.29
CA ILE A 22 -2.92 -10.43 2.73
C ILE A 22 -1.44 -10.69 3.07
N LEU A 23 -0.87 -11.80 2.58
CA LEU A 23 0.53 -12.14 2.82
C LEU A 23 1.49 -11.07 2.26
N GLN A 24 1.23 -10.56 1.07
CA GLN A 24 2.02 -9.48 0.46
C GLN A 24 1.95 -8.19 1.27
N ILE A 25 0.78 -7.83 1.81
CA ILE A 25 0.64 -6.67 2.71
C ILE A 25 1.48 -6.88 3.97
N SER A 26 1.39 -8.06 4.61
CA SER A 26 2.21 -8.39 5.78
C SER A 26 3.71 -8.32 5.48
N ALA A 27 4.16 -8.90 4.36
CA ALA A 27 5.55 -8.85 3.93
C ALA A 27 6.01 -7.40 3.68
N THR A 28 5.17 -6.57 3.06
CA THR A 28 5.46 -5.16 2.78
C THR A 28 5.62 -4.34 4.06
N LEU A 29 4.79 -4.59 5.08
CA LEU A 29 4.93 -3.93 6.38
C LEU A 29 6.25 -4.28 7.07
N VAL A 30 6.69 -5.55 6.98
CA VAL A 30 7.98 -5.99 7.52
C VAL A 30 9.15 -5.36 6.75
N LYS A 31 9.14 -5.44 5.41
CA LYS A 31 10.17 -4.83 4.54
C LYS A 31 10.27 -3.32 4.77
N GLY A 32 9.14 -2.64 4.91
CA GLY A 32 9.05 -1.21 5.22
C GLY A 32 9.38 -0.82 6.66
N LYS A 33 9.79 -1.78 7.51
CA LYS A 33 10.11 -1.57 8.93
C LYS A 33 8.98 -0.86 9.69
N ALA A 34 7.73 -1.19 9.40
CA ALA A 34 6.57 -0.60 10.07
C ALA A 34 6.65 -0.74 11.60
N ARG A 35 6.12 0.24 12.33
CA ARG A 35 6.10 0.28 13.80
C ARG A 35 4.74 0.77 14.29
N ILE A 36 4.38 0.34 15.50
CA ILE A 36 3.18 0.83 16.17
C ILE A 36 3.48 2.20 16.78
N GLN A 37 2.69 3.21 16.42
CA GLN A 37 2.76 4.53 17.03
C GLN A 37 1.81 4.59 18.24
N PHE A 38 2.33 4.25 19.42
CA PHE A 38 1.52 4.17 20.65
C PHE A 38 0.93 5.50 21.12
N SER A 39 1.53 6.63 20.73
CA SER A 39 1.04 7.98 21.05
C SER A 39 0.01 8.53 20.05
N ALA A 40 -0.31 7.79 18.99
CA ALA A 40 -1.25 8.25 17.97
C ALA A 40 -2.68 8.36 18.53
N SER A 41 -3.43 9.35 18.06
CA SER A 41 -4.85 9.47 18.38
C SER A 41 -5.63 8.30 17.80
N LYS A 42 -6.57 7.72 18.58
CA LYS A 42 -7.45 6.63 18.11
C LYS A 42 -8.28 7.04 16.88
N ASN A 43 -8.56 8.33 16.71
CA ASN A 43 -9.31 8.88 15.57
C ASN A 43 -8.40 9.27 14.38
N GLN A 44 -7.12 8.88 14.40
CA GLN A 44 -6.20 9.19 13.31
C GLN A 44 -6.58 8.47 12.01
N TYR A 45 -7.10 7.25 12.12
CA TYR A 45 -7.49 6.42 10.99
C TYR A 45 -9.01 6.45 10.79
N SER A 46 -9.44 6.77 9.58
CA SER A 46 -10.84 6.74 9.17
C SER A 46 -10.96 6.42 7.68
N LEU A 47 -12.14 5.95 7.26
CA LEU A 47 -12.42 5.64 5.86
C LEU A 47 -12.22 6.87 4.97
N ALA A 48 -12.77 8.03 5.37
CA ALA A 48 -12.70 9.26 4.58
C ALA A 48 -11.24 9.72 4.34
N ARG A 49 -10.40 9.70 5.40
CA ARG A 49 -8.97 10.04 5.25
C ARG A 49 -8.24 9.03 4.39
N ALA A 50 -8.50 7.73 4.55
CA ALA A 50 -7.88 6.70 3.75
C ALA A 50 -8.25 6.83 2.26
N GLN A 51 -9.51 7.11 1.93
CA GLN A 51 -9.96 7.35 0.56
C GLN A 51 -9.29 8.60 -0.05
N GLN A 52 -9.18 9.68 0.72
CA GLN A 52 -8.48 10.89 0.25
C GLN A 52 -7.00 10.61 -0.03
N SER A 53 -6.28 9.98 0.90
CA SER A 53 -4.88 9.62 0.70
C SER A 53 -4.68 8.68 -0.49
N PHE A 54 -5.61 7.72 -0.71
CA PHE A 54 -5.55 6.82 -1.86
C PHE A 54 -5.71 7.56 -3.19
N LYS A 55 -6.66 8.50 -3.28
CA LYS A 55 -6.84 9.33 -4.50
C LYS A 55 -5.57 10.11 -4.84
N SER A 56 -4.94 10.75 -3.85
CA SER A 56 -3.68 11.47 -4.06
C SER A 56 -2.54 10.56 -4.48
N LEU A 57 -2.42 9.40 -3.85
CA LEU A 57 -1.41 8.38 -4.16
C LEU A 57 -1.52 7.89 -5.61
N VAL A 58 -2.72 7.49 -6.05
CA VAL A 58 -2.93 7.03 -7.42
C VAL A 58 -2.56 8.12 -8.42
N HIS A 59 -2.99 9.36 -8.17
CA HIS A 59 -2.69 10.49 -9.05
C HIS A 59 -1.17 10.74 -9.22
N ILE A 60 -0.40 10.64 -8.13
CA ILE A 60 1.06 10.84 -8.16
C ILE A 60 1.74 9.70 -8.92
N HIS A 61 1.34 8.45 -8.68
CA HIS A 61 1.96 7.28 -9.30
C HIS A 61 1.53 7.07 -10.76
N GLU A 62 0.35 7.54 -11.17
CA GLU A 62 -0.03 7.59 -12.59
C GLU A 62 0.88 8.53 -13.38
N LYS A 63 1.32 9.63 -12.78
CA LYS A 63 2.21 10.60 -13.44
C LYS A 63 3.68 10.18 -13.40
N ASN A 64 4.14 9.67 -12.26
CA ASN A 64 5.57 9.48 -12.00
C ASN A 64 6.03 8.01 -12.08
N GLY A 65 5.09 7.08 -12.23
CA GLY A 65 5.36 5.65 -12.21
C GLY A 65 5.55 5.09 -10.79
N TRP A 66 5.69 3.77 -10.72
CA TRP A 66 6.02 3.03 -9.52
C TRP A 66 7.50 2.72 -9.47
N PHE A 67 8.04 2.71 -8.25
CA PHE A 67 9.41 2.25 -8.04
C PHE A 67 9.47 0.74 -8.31
N THR A 68 10.33 0.33 -9.24
CA THR A 68 10.66 -1.08 -9.48
C THR A 68 11.90 -1.43 -8.67
N PRO A 69 11.80 -2.22 -7.59
CA PRO A 69 12.96 -2.63 -6.83
C PRO A 69 13.92 -3.48 -7.68
N PRO A 70 15.23 -3.45 -7.40
CA PRO A 70 16.20 -4.36 -8.00
C PRO A 70 15.83 -5.84 -7.80
N LYS A 71 16.25 -6.72 -8.70
CA LYS A 71 15.89 -8.16 -8.68
C LYS A 71 16.35 -8.91 -7.43
N GLU A 72 17.38 -8.41 -6.77
CA GLU A 72 17.96 -8.94 -5.52
C GLU A 72 17.08 -8.73 -4.28
N ASP A 73 15.99 -7.96 -4.44
CA ASP A 73 15.09 -7.52 -3.38
C ASP A 73 13.75 -8.30 -3.35
N GLY A 74 13.64 -9.36 -4.16
CA GLY A 74 12.43 -10.16 -4.44
C GLY A 74 12.54 -11.63 -4.05
#